data_AF-A0A645ETS7-F1
#
_entry.id   AF-A0A645ETS7-F1
#
_cell.length_a   1.000
_cell.length_b   1.000
_cell.length_c   1.000
_cell.angle_alpha   90.00
_cell.angle_beta   90.00
_cell.angle_gamma   90.00
#
_symmetry.space_group_name_H-M   'P 1'
#
loop_
_entity.id
_entity.type
_entity.pdbx_description
1 polymer ?
#
loop_
_entity_poly.entity_id
_entity_poly.type
_entity_poly.pdbx_seq_one_letter_code
_entity_poly.pdbx_strand_id
1 'polypeptide(L)'
;MHTFPENLAITQRIAEKYQLCFRNAFDLEKQINLPYQKNISGFLDLMNYPSIRDLNQSFAENMAACLAEIQSVVEQVEDDEVTELMVHPAFVDESLYFGSSFHLQRTKEVAILCAEQLKNLLDEQEITLCNYQEISAGHLIVNH
;
A
#
# COMPACT_ATOMS: atom_id res chain seq x y z
N MET A 1 0.05 6.51 -13.22
CA MET A 1 0.48 7.72 -13.95
C MET A 1 1.98 7.73 -14.18
N HIS A 2 2.81 7.49 -13.16
CA HIS A 2 4.27 7.44 -13.29
C HIS A 2 4.77 6.26 -14.13
N THR A 3 3.94 5.23 -14.31
CA THR A 3 4.21 4.06 -15.15
C THR A 3 3.99 4.29 -16.65
N PHE A 4 3.40 5.41 -17.06
CA PHE A 4 3.28 5.73 -18.49
C PHE A 4 4.66 6.04 -19.10
N PRO A 5 4.95 5.60 -20.34
CA PRO A 5 6.30 5.68 -20.90
C PRO A 5 6.95 7.06 -20.80
N GLU A 6 6.21 8.14 -21.11
CA GLU A 6 6.75 9.51 -21.06
C GLU A 6 7.07 9.95 -19.62
N ASN A 7 6.28 9.50 -18.65
CA ASN A 7 6.43 9.85 -17.24
C ASN A 7 7.44 8.95 -16.53
N LEU A 8 7.62 7.71 -16.98
CA LEU A 8 8.53 6.74 -16.37
C LEU A 8 9.97 7.23 -16.51
N ALA A 9 10.35 7.70 -17.70
CA ALA A 9 11.67 8.26 -17.95
C ALA A 9 11.94 9.49 -17.04
N ILE A 10 10.92 10.33 -16.81
CA ILE A 10 11.03 11.47 -15.88
C ILE A 10 11.18 10.98 -14.44
N THR A 11 10.38 10.00 -14.03
CA THR A 11 10.41 9.40 -12.69
C THR A 11 11.77 8.79 -12.39
N GLN A 12 12.33 8.01 -13.32
CA GLN A 12 13.67 7.43 -13.20
C GLN A 12 14.75 8.51 -13.08
N ARG A 13 14.67 9.58 -13.89
CA ARG A 13 15.63 10.69 -13.79
C ARG A 13 15.56 11.43 -12.45
N ILE A 14 14.36 11.58 -11.87
CA ILE A 14 14.18 12.16 -10.53
C ILE A 14 14.74 11.19 -9.48
N ALA A 15 14.39 9.91 -9.55
CA ALA A 15 14.87 8.88 -8.65
C ALA A 15 16.41 8.82 -8.63
N GLU A 16 17.06 8.82 -9.80
CA GLU A 16 18.52 8.86 -9.94
C GLU A 16 19.13 10.13 -9.33
N LYS A 17 18.59 11.30 -9.69
CA LYS A 17 19.12 12.59 -9.23
C LYS A 17 19.07 12.73 -7.72
N TYR A 18 18.04 12.20 -7.07
CA TYR A 18 17.81 12.33 -5.63
C TYR A 18 18.10 11.06 -4.84
N GLN A 19 18.49 9.97 -5.50
CA GLN A 19 18.71 8.65 -4.90
C GLN A 19 17.51 8.15 -4.10
N LEU A 20 16.32 8.31 -4.66
CA LEU A 20 15.05 7.95 -4.01
C LEU A 20 14.46 6.68 -4.60
N CYS A 21 13.88 5.86 -3.72
CA CYS A 21 12.94 4.83 -4.09
C CYS A 21 11.72 5.43 -4.80
N PHE A 22 11.04 4.66 -5.64
CA PHE A 22 9.74 5.03 -6.17
C PHE A 22 8.84 3.80 -6.28
N ARG A 23 7.54 4.04 -6.13
CA ARG A 23 6.52 2.99 -6.11
C ARG A 23 6.66 2.00 -7.27
N ASN A 24 6.82 0.73 -6.92
CA ASN A 24 6.65 -0.36 -7.86
C ASN A 24 5.16 -0.47 -8.23
N ALA A 25 4.86 -0.76 -9.49
CA ALA A 25 3.48 -0.92 -9.96
C ALA A 25 3.48 -1.62 -11.32
N PHE A 26 2.50 -2.50 -11.56
CA PHE A 26 2.32 -3.18 -12.85
C PHE A 26 3.57 -3.92 -13.32
N ASP A 27 4.19 -4.70 -12.43
CA ASP A 27 5.38 -5.51 -12.69
C ASP A 27 6.55 -4.71 -13.28
N LEU A 28 6.74 -3.47 -12.81
CA LEU A 28 7.81 -2.61 -13.31
C LEU A 28 9.19 -3.21 -13.03
N GLU A 29 9.36 -3.93 -11.92
CA GLU A 29 10.58 -4.64 -11.55
C GLU A 29 11.03 -5.67 -12.59
N LYS A 30 10.10 -6.24 -13.37
CA LYS A 30 10.42 -7.18 -14.47
C LYS A 30 10.89 -6.47 -15.74
N GLN A 31 10.61 -5.18 -15.86
CA GLN A 31 10.83 -4.39 -17.08
C GLN A 31 12.00 -3.43 -16.96
N ILE A 32 12.29 -2.95 -15.74
CA ILE A 32 13.33 -1.96 -15.48
C ILE A 32 14.13 -2.32 -14.22
N ASN A 33 15.36 -1.84 -14.16
CA ASN A 33 16.13 -1.88 -12.92
C ASN A 33 15.58 -0.84 -11.93
N LEU A 34 15.41 -1.23 -10.66
CA LEU A 34 14.95 -0.39 -9.55
C LEU A 34 16.08 -0.17 -8.55
N PRO A 35 17.09 0.67 -8.86
CA PRO A 35 18.40 0.64 -8.18
C PRO A 35 18.39 1.11 -6.72
N TYR A 36 17.36 1.85 -6.30
CA TYR A 36 17.32 2.47 -4.97
C TYR A 36 16.46 1.72 -3.95
N GLN A 37 15.87 0.58 -4.33
CA GLN A 37 15.01 -0.22 -3.46
C GLN A 37 15.33 -1.71 -3.63
N LYS A 38 15.45 -2.42 -2.51
CA LYS A 38 15.80 -3.85 -2.46
C LYS A 38 14.55 -4.70 -2.43
N ASN A 39 14.59 -5.82 -3.17
CA ASN A 39 13.63 -6.93 -3.09
C ASN A 39 12.15 -6.55 -3.24
N ILE A 40 11.84 -5.40 -3.84
CA ILE A 40 10.45 -5.03 -4.11
C ILE A 40 9.96 -5.71 -5.38
N SER A 41 8.86 -6.42 -5.26
CA SER A 41 8.26 -7.23 -6.32
C SER A 41 6.77 -6.98 -6.43
N GLY A 42 6.09 -6.76 -5.30
CA GLY A 42 4.65 -6.62 -5.25
C GLY A 42 4.16 -5.17 -5.10
N PHE A 43 3.00 -4.91 -5.68
CA PHE A 43 2.16 -3.76 -5.38
C PHE A 43 0.70 -4.20 -5.41
N LEU A 44 0.05 -4.21 -4.24
CA LEU A 44 -1.33 -4.64 -4.09
C LEU A 44 -2.17 -3.52 -3.48
N ASP A 45 -3.38 -3.37 -3.99
CA ASP A 45 -4.39 -2.52 -3.35
C ASP A 45 -5.02 -3.33 -2.21
N LEU A 46 -4.85 -2.89 -0.97
CA LEU A 46 -5.28 -3.67 0.20
C LEU A 46 -6.77 -3.57 0.47
N MET A 47 -7.39 -2.44 0.10
CA MET A 47 -8.68 -2.03 0.68
C MET A 47 -9.72 -1.56 -0.34
N ASN A 48 -9.47 -1.74 -1.63
CA ASN A 48 -10.38 -1.33 -2.69
C ASN A 48 -11.29 -2.47 -3.20
N TYR A 49 -12.01 -3.09 -2.27
CA TYR A 49 -12.85 -4.27 -2.52
C TYR A 49 -14.33 -4.01 -2.17
N PRO A 50 -15.28 -4.83 -2.68
CA PRO A 50 -16.71 -4.57 -2.55
C PRO A 50 -17.19 -4.29 -1.13
N SER A 51 -16.73 -5.02 -0.11
CA SER A 51 -17.21 -4.89 1.27
C SER A 51 -16.75 -3.58 1.91
N ILE A 52 -15.50 -3.17 1.66
CA ILE A 52 -15.01 -1.86 2.09
C ILE A 52 -15.76 -0.74 1.35
N ARG A 53 -16.04 -0.92 0.06
CA ARG A 53 -16.77 0.06 -0.76
C ARG A 53 -18.26 0.18 -0.44
N ASP A 54 -18.86 -0.84 0.17
CA ASP A 54 -20.30 -0.89 0.42
C ASP A 54 -20.75 0.18 1.43
N LEU A 55 -21.54 1.15 0.99
CA LEU A 55 -22.08 2.21 1.85
C LEU A 55 -23.52 1.90 2.34
N ASN A 56 -24.08 0.75 1.98
CA ASN A 56 -25.44 0.36 2.37
C ASN A 56 -25.51 -0.29 3.76
N GLN A 57 -24.37 -0.61 4.35
CA GLN A 57 -24.25 -1.26 5.66
C GLN A 57 -23.25 -0.50 6.53
N SER A 58 -23.42 -0.57 7.86
CA SER A 58 -22.45 0.02 8.75
C SER A 58 -21.13 -0.77 8.73
N PHE A 59 -20.03 -0.10 9.07
CA PHE A 59 -18.73 -0.78 9.17
C PHE A 59 -18.75 -1.90 10.22
N ALA A 60 -19.41 -1.70 11.36
CA ALA A 60 -19.49 -2.70 12.41
C ALA A 60 -20.16 -3.99 11.95
N GLU A 61 -21.22 -3.89 11.14
CA GLU A 61 -21.92 -5.04 10.55
C GLU A 61 -21.08 -5.72 9.47
N ASN A 62 -20.29 -4.95 8.71
CA ASN A 62 -19.53 -5.46 7.57
C ASN A 62 -18.04 -5.77 7.87
N MET A 63 -17.60 -5.63 9.12
CA MET A 63 -16.18 -5.73 9.50
C MET A 63 -15.58 -7.09 9.13
N ALA A 64 -16.31 -8.18 9.39
CA ALA A 64 -15.83 -9.53 9.09
C ALA A 64 -15.59 -9.75 7.58
N ALA A 65 -16.47 -9.22 6.73
CA ALA A 65 -16.31 -9.32 5.28
C ALA A 65 -15.15 -8.46 4.77
N CYS A 66 -14.98 -7.25 5.32
CA CYS A 66 -13.83 -6.40 5.00
C CYS A 66 -12.50 -7.08 5.38
N LEU A 67 -12.42 -7.70 6.56
CA LEU A 67 -11.24 -8.45 7.00
C LEU A 67 -10.96 -9.66 6.11
N ALA A 68 -11.99 -10.39 5.68
CA ALA A 68 -11.81 -11.52 4.77
C ALA A 68 -11.25 -11.09 3.41
N GLU A 69 -11.71 -9.96 2.85
CA GLU A 69 -11.15 -9.38 1.62
C GLU A 69 -9.67 -9.02 1.82
N ILE A 70 -9.33 -8.38 2.94
CA ILE A 70 -7.94 -8.02 3.28
C ILE A 70 -7.07 -9.27 3.43
N GLN A 71 -7.56 -10.31 4.12
CA GLN A 71 -6.85 -11.57 4.26
C GLN A 71 -6.51 -12.17 2.89
N SER A 72 -7.47 -12.20 1.96
CA SER A 72 -7.19 -12.69 0.59
C SER A 72 -6.16 -11.86 -0.17
N VAL A 73 -5.92 -10.60 0.20
CA VAL A 73 -4.82 -9.79 -0.37
C VAL A 73 -3.50 -10.12 0.30
N VAL A 74 -3.49 -10.23 1.63
CA VAL A 74 -2.27 -10.55 2.39
C VAL A 74 -1.74 -11.93 1.98
N GLU A 75 -2.62 -12.90 1.71
CA GLU A 75 -2.26 -14.24 1.22
C GLU A 75 -1.61 -14.23 -0.19
N GLN A 76 -1.61 -13.10 -0.91
CA GLN A 76 -0.90 -12.94 -2.18
C GLN A 76 0.53 -12.41 -2.02
N VAL A 77 0.92 -12.02 -0.80
CA VAL A 77 2.30 -11.57 -0.54
C VAL A 77 3.22 -12.78 -0.60
N GLU A 78 4.25 -12.71 -1.44
CA GLU A 78 5.23 -13.79 -1.60
C GLU A 78 6.27 -13.77 -0.46
N ASP A 79 6.71 -14.96 -0.06
CA ASP A 79 7.76 -15.15 0.94
C ASP A 79 9.09 -14.51 0.48
N ASP A 80 9.85 -13.97 1.43
CA ASP A 80 11.17 -13.33 1.20
C ASP A 80 11.16 -12.12 0.23
N GLU A 81 9.99 -11.59 -0.10
CA GLU A 81 9.83 -10.43 -0.97
C GLU A 81 9.22 -9.21 -0.26
N VAL A 82 9.38 -8.03 -0.85
CA VAL A 82 8.76 -6.78 -0.38
C VAL A 82 7.58 -6.45 -1.29
N THR A 83 6.39 -6.42 -0.69
CA THR A 83 5.16 -5.96 -1.35
C THR A 83 4.67 -4.66 -0.72
N GLU A 84 4.41 -3.65 -1.55
CA GLU A 84 3.71 -2.45 -1.09
C GLU A 84 2.19 -2.70 -1.05
N LEU A 85 1.62 -2.74 0.15
CA LEU A 85 0.18 -2.77 0.38
C LEU A 85 -0.37 -1.33 0.44
N MET A 86 -1.13 -0.95 -0.57
CA MET A 86 -1.61 0.41 -0.75
C MET A 86 -2.98 0.63 -0.11
N VAL A 87 -3.10 1.75 0.60
CA VAL A 87 -4.31 2.19 1.34
C VAL A 87 -4.50 3.70 1.20
N HIS A 88 -5.70 4.17 1.55
CA HIS A 88 -6.15 5.56 1.56
C HIS A 88 -6.87 5.97 2.87
N PRO A 89 -6.33 5.75 4.08
CA PRO A 89 -7.01 6.12 5.33
C PRO A 89 -7.16 7.64 5.48
N ALA A 90 -8.33 8.09 5.91
CA ALA A 90 -8.59 9.50 6.20
C ALA A 90 -9.82 9.71 7.08
N PHE A 91 -9.82 10.80 7.85
CA PHE A 91 -11.05 11.40 8.36
C PHE A 91 -11.73 12.22 7.26
N VAL A 92 -13.07 12.28 7.29
CA VAL A 92 -13.84 13.00 6.28
C VAL A 92 -14.05 14.45 6.69
N ASP A 93 -13.46 15.35 5.91
CA ASP A 93 -13.77 16.77 5.91
C ASP A 93 -14.50 17.18 4.62
N GLU A 94 -14.87 18.45 4.52
CA GLU A 94 -15.59 19.00 3.36
C GLU A 94 -14.81 18.81 2.06
N SER A 95 -13.50 19.06 2.09
CA SER A 95 -12.64 18.97 0.90
C SER A 95 -12.59 17.54 0.36
N LEU A 96 -12.44 16.55 1.24
CA LEU A 96 -12.44 15.14 0.86
C LEU A 96 -13.83 14.68 0.40
N TYR A 97 -14.89 15.09 1.11
CA TYR A 97 -16.27 14.70 0.79
C TYR A 97 -16.68 15.13 -0.62
N PHE A 98 -16.35 16.36 -1.02
CA PHE A 98 -16.68 16.88 -2.36
C PHE A 98 -15.59 16.61 -3.41
N GLY A 99 -14.36 16.32 -3.00
CA GLY A 99 -13.21 16.14 -3.89
C GLY A 99 -12.91 14.70 -4.32
N SER A 100 -13.54 13.70 -3.70
CA SER A 100 -13.29 12.28 -3.97
C SER A 100 -14.58 11.49 -3.92
N SER A 101 -14.79 10.58 -4.87
CA SER A 101 -15.87 9.57 -4.78
C SER A 101 -15.53 8.41 -3.82
N PHE A 102 -14.30 8.36 -3.34
CA PHE A 102 -13.81 7.42 -2.34
C PHE A 102 -13.47 8.21 -1.07
N HIS A 103 -14.49 8.54 -0.30
CA HIS A 103 -14.43 9.47 0.83
C HIS A 103 -14.86 8.76 2.12
N LEU A 104 -16.11 8.28 2.21
CA LEU A 104 -16.60 7.54 3.37
C LEU A 104 -15.87 6.20 3.59
N GLN A 105 -15.38 5.57 2.52
CA GLN A 105 -14.63 4.32 2.59
C GLN A 105 -13.32 4.50 3.37
N ARG A 106 -12.69 5.68 3.29
CA ARG A 106 -11.41 5.98 3.94
C ARG A 106 -11.50 5.95 5.46
N THR A 107 -12.68 6.21 6.04
CA THR A 107 -12.87 6.10 7.49
C THR A 107 -12.91 4.65 7.96
N LYS A 108 -13.39 3.74 7.10
CA LYS A 108 -13.35 2.30 7.36
C LYS A 108 -11.92 1.79 7.33
N GLU A 109 -11.11 2.27 6.38
CA GLU A 109 -9.69 1.90 6.33
C GLU A 109 -8.95 2.32 7.61
N VAL A 110 -9.19 3.55 8.12
CA VAL A 110 -8.66 3.97 9.44
C VAL A 110 -9.07 2.97 10.53
N ALA A 111 -10.35 2.60 10.57
CA ALA A 111 -10.86 1.70 11.59
C ALA A 111 -10.22 0.30 11.52
N ILE A 112 -10.05 -0.27 10.32
CA ILE A 112 -9.41 -1.59 10.15
C ILE A 112 -7.90 -1.53 10.42
N LEU A 113 -7.21 -0.51 9.91
CA LEU A 113 -5.76 -0.34 10.08
C LEU A 113 -5.37 -0.18 11.56
N CYS A 114 -6.28 0.32 12.40
CA CYS A 114 -6.08 0.43 13.84
C CYS A 114 -6.68 -0.75 14.64
N ALA A 115 -7.24 -1.76 13.98
CA ALA A 115 -7.90 -2.89 14.64
C ALA A 115 -6.89 -3.97 15.04
N GLU A 116 -7.09 -4.59 16.22
CA GLU A 116 -6.27 -5.72 16.66
C GLU A 116 -6.38 -6.91 15.71
N GLN A 117 -7.52 -7.11 15.06
CA GLN A 117 -7.75 -8.19 14.12
C GLN A 117 -6.82 -8.11 12.91
N LEU A 118 -6.56 -6.91 12.37
CA LEU A 118 -5.61 -6.77 11.26
C LEU A 118 -4.19 -7.06 11.74
N LYS A 119 -3.82 -6.56 12.92
CA LYS A 119 -2.51 -6.83 13.50
C LYS A 119 -2.29 -8.33 13.66
N ASN A 120 -3.24 -9.03 14.27
CA ASN A 120 -3.17 -10.48 14.45
C ASN A 120 -3.09 -11.22 13.12
N LEU A 121 -3.86 -10.80 12.10
CA LEU A 121 -3.79 -11.36 10.77
C LEU A 121 -2.38 -11.22 10.16
N LEU A 122 -1.76 -10.05 10.26
CA LEU A 122 -0.39 -9.84 9.76
C LEU A 122 0.63 -10.67 10.54
N ASP A 123 0.48 -10.76 11.87
CA ASP A 123 1.34 -11.57 12.74
C ASP A 123 1.19 -13.08 12.41
N GLU A 124 -0.03 -13.57 12.17
CA GLU A 124 -0.34 -14.97 11.79
C GLU A 124 0.21 -15.35 10.41
N GLN A 125 0.29 -14.38 9.50
CA GLN A 125 0.88 -14.54 8.17
C GLN A 125 2.39 -14.24 8.16
N GLU A 126 3.00 -14.06 9.33
CA GLU A 126 4.43 -13.77 9.50
C GLU A 126 4.92 -12.53 8.72
N ILE A 127 4.01 -11.57 8.45
CA ILE A 127 4.30 -10.36 7.69
C ILE A 127 5.10 -9.38 8.55
N THR A 128 6.31 -9.05 8.10
CA THR A 128 7.11 -7.97 8.70
C THR A 128 6.81 -6.65 8.00
N LEU A 129 6.24 -5.70 8.75
CA LEU A 129 6.04 -4.34 8.26
C LEU A 129 7.38 -3.62 8.13
N CYS A 130 7.61 -2.99 6.98
CA CYS A 130 8.76 -2.14 6.74
C CYS A 130 8.36 -0.85 6.01
N ASN A 131 9.32 0.05 5.85
CA ASN A 131 9.16 1.29 5.11
C ASN A 131 10.29 1.50 4.10
N TYR A 132 10.12 2.52 3.25
CA TYR A 132 11.03 2.83 2.15
C TYR A 132 12.48 3.12 2.57
N GLN A 133 12.73 3.53 3.82
CA GLN A 133 14.10 3.73 4.33
C GLN A 133 14.81 2.39 4.54
N GLU A 134 14.11 1.38 5.04
CA GLU A 134 14.68 0.06 5.36
C GLU A 134 15.04 -0.72 4.10
N ILE A 135 14.26 -0.53 3.03
CA ILE A 135 14.52 -1.16 1.73
C ILE A 135 15.41 -0.30 0.84
N SER A 136 15.78 0.92 1.25
CA SER A 136 16.61 1.79 0.42
C SER A 136 18.02 1.22 0.27
N ALA A 137 18.52 1.17 -0.97
CA ALA A 137 19.86 0.68 -1.26
C ALA A 137 20.99 1.69 -0.97
N GLY A 138 20.65 2.96 -0.69
CA GLY A 138 21.60 4.08 -0.61
C GLY A 138 21.79 4.74 0.76
N HIS A 139 21.02 4.39 1.79
CA HIS A 139 21.17 5.02 3.11
C HIS A 139 22.14 4.24 4.01
N LEU A 140 23.23 4.90 4.41
CA LEU A 140 23.95 4.57 5.62
C LEU A 140 22.95 4.68 6.78
N ILE A 141 22.66 3.57 7.46
CA ILE A 141 21.93 3.59 8.72
C ILE A 141 22.79 4.37 9.72
N VAL A 142 22.50 5.65 9.89
CA VAL A 142 23.04 6.43 11.01
C VAL A 142 22.09 6.19 12.17
N ASN A 143 22.38 5.17 12.97
CA ASN A 143 21.70 5.00 14.25
C ASN A 143 22.01 6.24 15.11
N HIS A 144 20.96 6.96 15.52
CA HIS A 144 21.03 7.97 16.57
C HIS A 144 20.79 7.34 17.94
#